data_AF-A0A2E4NJW7-F1
#
_entry.id   AF-A0A2E4NJW7-F1
#
_cell.length_a   1.000
_cell.length_b   1.000
_cell.length_c   1.000
_cell.angle_alpha   90.00
_cell.angle_beta   90.00
_cell.angle_gamma   90.00
#
_symmetry.space_group_name_H-M   'P 1'
#
loop_
_entity.id
_entity.type
_entity.pdbx_description
1 polymer ?
#
loop_
_entity_poly.entity_id
_entity_poly.type
_entity_poly.pdbx_seq_one_letter_code
_entity_poly.pdbx_strand_id
1 'polypeptide(L)' 'MRVGDIVKWVGFPGADERGVRITGPDCTGIVVKIHERGVYSHRVDVQWADGTFGSGLYPETVEVIVESW' A
#
# COMPACT_ATOMS: atom_id res chain seq x y z
N MET A 1 7.36 -4.10 -7.04
CA MET A 1 5.90 -4.01 -6.96
C MET A 1 5.31 -3.94 -8.36
N ARG A 2 4.17 -4.58 -8.58
CA ARG A 2 3.39 -4.65 -9.83
C ARG A 2 1.89 -4.67 -9.51
N VAL A 3 1.05 -4.35 -10.49
CA VAL A 3 -0.41 -4.59 -10.37
C VAL A 3 -0.64 -6.08 -10.13
N GLY A 4 -1.46 -6.39 -9.13
CA GLY A 4 -1.74 -7.75 -8.68
C GLY A 4 -0.90 -8.22 -7.49
N ASP A 5 0.18 -7.51 -7.13
CA ASP A 5 0.95 -7.84 -5.93
C ASP A 5 0.10 -7.64 -4.67
N ILE A 6 0.17 -8.62 -3.76
CA ILE A 6 -0.38 -8.48 -2.41
C ILE A 6 0.60 -7.67 -1.57
N VAL A 7 0.08 -6.67 -0.86
CA VAL A 7 0.85 -5.75 -0.03
C VAL A 7 0.27 -5.64 1.36
N LYS A 8 1.10 -5.33 2.35
CA LYS A 8 0.68 -4.88 3.69
C LYS A 8 0.95 -3.39 3.84
N TRP A 9 0.06 -2.68 4.53
CA TRP A 9 0.32 -1.31 4.98
C TRP A 9 1.42 -1.28 6.05
N VAL A 10 2.42 -0.42 5.87
CA VAL A 10 3.54 -0.24 6.83
C VAL A 10 3.63 1.18 7.40
N GLY A 11 2.69 2.07 7.04
CA GLY A 11 2.66 3.46 7.51
C GLY A 11 3.63 4.38 6.77
N PHE A 12 3.68 5.66 7.13
CA PHE A 12 4.61 6.62 6.53
C PHE A 12 6.05 6.38 7.03
N PRO A 13 7.08 6.74 6.23
CA PRO A 13 8.46 6.76 6.72
C PRO A 13 8.56 7.59 8.00
N GLY A 14 8.96 6.96 9.12
CA GLY A 14 9.03 7.58 10.44
C GLY A 14 7.77 7.48 11.29
N ALA A 15 6.71 6.82 10.82
CA ALA A 15 5.56 6.47 11.65
C ALA A 15 5.97 5.42 12.69
N ASP A 16 5.61 5.65 13.96
CA ASP A 16 5.71 4.65 15.01
C ASP A 16 4.53 3.66 14.92
N GLU A 17 4.51 2.63 15.77
CA GLU A 17 3.41 1.66 15.83
C GLU A 17 2.02 2.32 16.00
N ARG A 18 1.95 3.53 16.57
CA ARG A 18 0.70 4.30 16.71
C ARG A 18 0.31 4.96 15.39
N GLY A 19 1.27 5.52 14.66
CA GLY A 19 1.07 6.05 13.31
C GLY A 19 0.63 4.99 12.31
N VAL A 20 1.09 3.75 12.47
CA VAL A 20 0.62 2.57 11.70
C VAL A 20 -0.78 2.14 12.14
N ARG A 21 -1.07 2.14 13.46
CA ARG A 21 -2.39 1.77 14.02
C ARG A 21 -3.54 2.72 13.69
N ILE A 22 -3.26 4.02 13.48
CA ILE A 22 -4.30 5.01 13.15
C ILE A 22 -5.00 4.69 11.80
N THR A 23 -4.37 3.88 10.94
CA THR A 23 -4.93 3.48 9.63
C THR A 23 -5.12 1.97 9.44
N GLY A 24 -5.16 1.19 10.52
CA GLY A 24 -5.77 -0.15 10.56
C GLY A 24 -4.83 -1.31 10.91
N PRO A 25 -5.27 -2.28 11.75
CA PRO A 25 -4.52 -3.49 12.05
C PRO A 25 -4.66 -4.47 10.87
N ASP A 26 -3.55 -5.02 10.39
CA ASP A 26 -3.47 -6.03 9.33
C ASP A 26 -4.13 -5.64 7.99
N CYS A 27 -3.98 -4.38 7.55
CA CYS A 27 -4.45 -3.93 6.23
C CYS A 27 -3.58 -4.53 5.11
N THR A 28 -3.88 -5.78 4.75
CA THR A 28 -3.45 -6.39 3.50
C THR A 28 -4.34 -5.88 2.36
N GLY A 29 -3.75 -5.73 1.19
CA GLY A 29 -4.45 -5.27 0.00
C GLY A 29 -3.78 -5.76 -1.27
N ILE A 30 -4.39 -5.46 -2.40
CA ILE A 30 -3.87 -5.76 -3.73
C ILE A 30 -3.61 -4.48 -4.50
N VAL A 31 -2.45 -4.38 -5.13
CA VAL A 31 -2.12 -3.23 -5.99
C VAL A 31 -3.01 -3.30 -7.24
N VAL A 32 -3.81 -2.27 -7.46
CA VAL A 32 -4.72 -2.19 -8.62
C VAL A 32 -4.23 -1.23 -9.71
N LYS A 33 -3.33 -0.30 -9.36
CA LYS A 33 -2.75 0.65 -10.31
C LYS A 33 -1.39 1.16 -9.86
N ILE A 34 -0.50 1.39 -10.83
CA ILE A 34 0.77 2.11 -10.66
C ILE A 34 0.73 3.35 -11.56
N HIS A 35 0.99 4.52 -10.97
CA HIS A 35 0.98 5.79 -11.67
C HIS A 35 2.40 6.10 -12.20
N GLU A 36 2.63 5.95 -13.49
CA GLU A 36 3.97 6.14 -14.07
C GLU A 36 4.27 7.59 -14.51
N ARG A 37 3.26 8.47 -14.57
CA ARG A 37 3.38 9.84 -15.09
C ARG A 37 2.49 10.82 -14.33
N GLY A 38 2.86 12.11 -14.34
CA GLY A 38 2.08 13.20 -13.76
C GLY A 38 2.47 13.54 -12.32
N VAL A 39 1.63 14.33 -11.64
CA VAL A 39 1.86 14.82 -10.26
C VAL A 39 1.94 13.68 -9.23
N TYR A 40 1.32 12.55 -9.55
CA TYR A 40 1.34 11.32 -8.75
C TYR A 40 2.29 10.27 -9.34
N SER A 41 3.34 10.68 -10.06
CA SER A 41 4.32 9.73 -10.58
C SER A 41 4.92 8.88 -9.45
N HIS A 42 5.14 7.61 -9.75
CA HIS A 42 5.65 6.58 -8.85
C HIS A 42 4.75 6.28 -7.66
N ARG A 43 3.45 6.60 -7.71
CA ARG A 43 2.49 6.24 -6.67
C ARG A 43 1.65 5.04 -7.04
N VAL A 44 0.96 4.47 -6.06
CA VAL A 44 0.14 3.25 -6.24
C VAL A 44 -1.27 3.43 -5.68
N ASP A 45 -2.23 2.74 -6.30
CA ASP A 45 -3.57 2.56 -5.74
C ASP A 45 -3.71 1.12 -5.25
N VAL A 46 -4.33 0.93 -4.09
CA VAL A 46 -4.50 -0.35 -3.41
C VAL A 46 -5.95 -0.54 -3.01
N GLN A 47 -6.52 -1.70 -3.37
CA GLN A 47 -7.79 -2.16 -2.83
C GLN A 47 -7.49 -2.98 -1.56
N TRP A 48 -8.02 -2.54 -0.43
CA TRP A 48 -7.79 -3.18 0.87
C TRP A 48 -8.80 -4.29 1.13
N ALA A 49 -8.41 -5.26 1.96
CA ALA A 49 -9.23 -6.42 2.32
C ALA A 49 -10.52 -6.06 3.08
N ASP A 50 -10.55 -4.92 3.77
CA ASP A 50 -11.73 -4.37 4.44
C ASP A 50 -12.73 -3.69 3.48
N GLY A 51 -12.43 -3.70 2.18
CA GLY A 51 -13.24 -3.08 1.13
C GLY A 51 -12.92 -1.59 0.90
N THR A 52 -12.05 -0.97 1.69
CA THR A 52 -11.64 0.42 1.48
C THR A 52 -10.61 0.57 0.35
N PHE A 53 -10.39 1.80 -0.10
CA PHE A 53 -9.53 2.10 -1.24
C PHE A 53 -8.47 3.15 -0.87
N GLY A 54 -7.19 2.81 -1.02
CA GLY A 54 -6.09 3.76 -0.93
C GLY A 54 -5.69 4.23 -2.31
N SER A 55 -5.71 5.55 -2.55
CA SER A 55 -5.33 6.12 -3.85
C SER A 55 -4.13 7.06 -3.73
N GLY A 56 -3.20 6.95 -4.69
CA GLY A 56 -2.03 7.81 -4.76
C GLY A 56 -1.09 7.64 -3.57
N LEU A 57 -0.94 6.41 -3.09
CA LEU A 57 -0.06 6.05 -1.98
C LEU A 57 1.41 6.06 -2.43
N TYR A 58 2.27 6.45 -1.50
CA TYR A 58 3.71 6.33 -1.66
C TYR A 58 4.10 4.85 -1.59
N PRO A 59 4.92 4.31 -2.52
CA PRO A 59 5.34 2.92 -2.48
C PRO A 59 5.98 2.50 -1.15
N GLU A 60 6.63 3.44 -0.47
CA GLU A 60 7.28 3.24 0.84
C GLU A 60 6.29 3.00 1.97
N THR A 61 5.00 3.30 1.75
CA THR A 61 3.94 3.07 2.75
C THR A 61 3.36 1.66 2.74
N VAL A 62 3.82 0.83 1.80
CA VAL A 62 3.37 -0.54 1.63
C VAL A 62 4.55 -1.48 1.36
N GLU A 63 4.42 -2.74 1.74
CA GLU A 63 5.43 -3.76 1.52
C GLU A 63 4.80 -4.98 0.83
N VAL A 64 5.42 -5.48 -0.25
CA VAL A 64 4.93 -6.66 -0.98
C VAL A 64 5.13 -7.91 -0.11
N ILE A 65 4.05 -8.67 0.07
CA ILE A 65 4.04 -9.93 0.79
C ILE A 65 4.18 -11.05 -0.25
N VAL A 66 5.41 -11.51 -0.48
CA VAL A 66 5.65 -12.63 -1.40
C VAL A 66 5.41 -13.92 -0.63
N GLU A 67 4.44 -14.73 -1.05
CA GLU A 67 4.49 -16.17 -0.74
C GLU A 67 5.47 -16.81 -1.72
N SER A 68 6.62 -17.24 -1.18
CA SER A 68 7.53 -18.13 -1.88
C SER A 68 6.81 -19.45 -2.12
N TRP A 69 6.49 -19.77 -3.38
CA TRP A 69 6.07 -21.11 -3.79
C TRP A 69 7.26 -21.93 -4.28
#